data_AF-A0A9C7CF13-F1
#
_entry.id   AF-A0A9C7CF13-F1
#
_cell.length_a   1.000
_cell.length_b   1.000
_cell.length_c   1.000
_cell.angle_alpha   90.00
_cell.angle_beta   90.00
_cell.angle_gamma   90.00
#
_symmetry.space_group_name_H-M   'P 1'
#
loop_
_entity.id
_entity.type
_entity.pdbx_description
1 polymer ?
#
loop_
_entity_poly.entity_id
_entity_poly.type
_entity_poly.pdbx_seq_one_letter_code
_entity_poly.pdbx_strand_id
1 'polypeptide(L)'
;MKKILLLTTISGLLLSGCYSTQVNMSMGNMRLISSSAAPQDVMDFATKTCRNDFYEGASFLSKAGKEYRFKCVKAEENEILIPIPGTTIAAAAKTEAK
;
A
#
# COMPACT_ATOMS: atom_id res chain seq x y z
N MET A 1 25.59 8.67 55.65
CA MET A 1 24.22 8.12 55.68
C MET A 1 23.46 8.57 54.43
N LYS A 2 22.65 7.67 53.84
CA LYS A 2 21.52 7.87 52.89
C LYS A 2 21.83 8.65 51.58
N LYS A 3 22.13 7.98 50.46
CA LYS A 3 21.20 7.48 49.41
C LYS A 3 20.20 8.54 48.89
N ILE A 4 20.46 9.13 47.73
CA ILE A 4 19.43 9.28 46.68
C ILE A 4 20.03 8.81 45.35
N LEU A 5 19.80 7.54 45.09
CA LEU A 5 19.86 6.92 43.78
C LEU A 5 18.51 7.24 43.13
N LEU A 6 18.47 8.13 42.13
CA LEU A 6 17.30 8.30 41.28
C LEU A 6 17.75 8.28 39.82
N LEU A 7 17.85 7.05 39.32
CA LEU A 7 17.80 6.74 37.90
C LEU A 7 16.54 7.37 37.32
N THR A 8 16.69 8.40 36.49
CA THR A 8 15.71 8.79 35.48
C THR A 8 16.18 8.33 34.11
N THR A 9 16.52 7.05 34.03
CA THR A 9 16.38 6.30 32.79
C THR A 9 14.90 6.00 32.58
N ILE A 10 14.48 6.01 31.31
CA ILE A 10 13.21 5.48 30.77
C ILE A 10 12.07 6.50 30.75
N SER A 11 11.89 7.17 29.61
CA SER A 11 10.62 7.21 28.86
C SER A 11 10.57 8.39 27.90
N GLY A 12 11.39 8.35 26.86
CA GLY A 12 10.98 8.90 25.57
C GLY A 12 10.30 7.76 24.81
N LEU A 13 9.11 7.36 25.27
CA LEU A 13 8.29 6.42 24.52
C LEU A 13 8.13 7.00 23.11
N LEU A 14 8.65 6.26 22.15
CA LEU A 14 8.34 6.38 20.74
C LEU A 14 6.85 6.72 20.61
N LEU A 15 6.53 7.89 20.06
CA LEU A 15 5.20 8.15 19.52
C LEU A 15 5.01 7.18 18.35
N SER A 16 4.71 5.91 18.64
CA SER A 16 4.16 4.99 17.67
C SER A 16 2.81 5.56 17.27
N GLY A 17 2.76 6.11 16.05
CA GLY A 17 1.60 6.80 15.52
C GLY A 17 0.33 5.99 15.72
N CYS A 18 -0.67 6.63 16.34
CA CYS A 18 -2.05 6.16 16.31
C CYS A 18 -2.59 6.28 14.87
N TYR A 19 -2.17 5.39 13.99
CA TYR A 19 -2.84 5.15 12.72
C TYR A 19 -4.03 4.23 13.00
N SER A 20 -5.14 4.81 13.43
CA SER A 20 -6.42 4.12 13.47
C SER A 20 -6.95 4.05 12.02
N THR A 21 -6.45 3.09 11.25
CA THR A 21 -7.08 2.73 9.97
C THR A 21 -8.26 1.85 10.31
N GLN A 22 -9.45 2.44 10.49
CA GLN A 22 -10.69 1.67 10.42
C GLN A 22 -10.85 1.19 8.98
N VAL A 23 -10.44 -0.06 8.72
CA VAL A 23 -10.47 -0.67 7.38
C VAL A 23 -11.90 -1.15 7.11
N ASN A 24 -12.71 -0.33 6.46
CA ASN A 24 -13.99 -0.77 5.92
C ASN A 24 -13.74 -1.51 4.60
N MET A 25 -13.75 -2.84 4.64
CA MET A 25 -13.42 -3.72 3.51
C MET A 25 -14.62 -3.84 2.56
N SER A 26 -14.50 -3.29 1.34
CA SER A 26 -15.48 -3.49 0.27
C SER A 26 -14.92 -4.41 -0.82
N MET A 27 -15.40 -5.65 -0.77
CA MET A 27 -15.34 -6.77 -1.73
C MET A 27 -14.34 -6.71 -2.89
N GLY A 28 -13.17 -7.34 -2.72
CA GLY A 28 -12.29 -7.75 -3.82
C GLY A 28 -10.94 -7.01 -3.84
N ASN A 29 -10.69 -6.25 -4.91
CA ASN A 29 -9.45 -5.54 -5.15
C ASN A 29 -9.45 -4.09 -4.63
N MET A 30 -10.54 -3.56 -4.08
CA MET A 30 -10.53 -2.20 -3.54
C MET A 30 -10.02 -2.15 -2.09
N ARG A 31 -9.32 -1.07 -1.74
CA ARG A 31 -8.85 -0.79 -0.38
C ARG A 31 -9.26 0.64 0.00
N LEU A 32 -10.00 0.75 1.10
CA LEU A 32 -10.34 2.03 1.71
C LEU A 32 -9.40 2.27 2.89
N ILE A 33 -8.66 3.38 2.87
CA ILE A 33 -7.69 3.72 3.91
C ILE A 33 -8.03 5.11 4.44
N SER A 34 -8.46 5.18 5.70
CA SER A 34 -8.63 6.45 6.40
C SER A 34 -7.32 6.86 7.06
N SER A 35 -6.73 7.97 6.62
CA SER A 35 -5.45 8.47 7.14
C SER A 35 -5.32 9.98 6.99
N SER A 36 -4.56 10.58 7.91
CA SER A 36 -4.09 11.96 7.83
C SER A 36 -2.59 12.07 7.52
N ALA A 37 -1.92 10.96 7.20
CA ALA A 37 -0.51 10.93 6.82
C ALA A 37 -0.27 11.66 5.49
N ALA A 38 1.01 11.83 5.14
CA ALA A 38 1.37 12.33 3.82
C ALA A 38 0.86 11.36 2.73
N PRO A 39 0.41 11.85 1.57
CA PRO A 39 -0.16 10.99 0.53
C PRO A 39 0.76 9.86 0.07
N GLN A 40 2.07 10.09 0.05
CA GLN A 40 3.07 9.08 -0.31
C GLN A 40 3.10 7.93 0.71
N ASP A 41 3.10 8.23 2.00
CA ASP A 41 3.06 7.20 3.06
C ASP A 41 1.80 6.33 2.97
N VAL A 42 0.66 6.96 2.63
CA VAL A 42 -0.61 6.24 2.43
C VAL A 42 -0.55 5.35 1.19
N MET A 43 0.05 5.83 0.10
CA MET A 43 0.25 5.07 -1.13
C MET A 43 1.19 3.88 -0.93
N ASP A 44 2.29 4.07 -0.20
CA ASP A 44 3.25 3.01 0.12
C ASP A 44 2.60 1.94 1.01
N PHE A 45 1.82 2.37 2.00
CA PHE A 45 1.03 1.48 2.83
C PHE A 45 0.01 0.69 2.01
N ALA A 46 -0.71 1.35 1.10
CA ALA A 46 -1.67 0.69 0.20
C ALA A 46 -0.98 -0.34 -0.69
N THR A 47 0.15 0.03 -1.30
CA THR A 47 0.94 -0.83 -2.18
C THR A 47 1.45 -2.05 -1.45
N LYS A 48 2.02 -1.86 -0.25
CA LYS A 48 2.49 -2.95 0.60
C LYS A 48 1.37 -3.91 0.99
N THR A 49 0.22 -3.37 1.38
CA THR A 49 -0.96 -4.18 1.73
C THR A 49 -1.46 -4.97 0.54
N CYS A 50 -1.61 -4.34 -0.64
CA CYS A 50 -2.01 -5.04 -1.86
C CYS A 50 -1.01 -6.13 -2.26
N ARG A 51 0.30 -5.91 -2.11
CA ARG A 51 1.33 -6.93 -2.36
C ARG A 51 1.22 -8.15 -1.46
N ASN A 52 0.90 -7.95 -0.19
CA ASN A 52 0.66 -9.05 0.74
C ASN A 52 -0.58 -9.88 0.36
N ASP A 53 -1.54 -9.27 -0.34
CA ASP A 53 -2.77 -9.90 -0.80
C ASP A 53 -2.66 -10.49 -2.24
N PHE A 54 -1.44 -10.76 -2.71
CA PHE A 54 -1.15 -11.32 -4.05
C PHE A 54 -1.51 -10.38 -5.23
N TYR A 55 -1.47 -9.06 -5.02
CA TYR A 55 -1.54 -8.05 -6.08
C TYR A 55 -0.13 -7.49 -6.36
N GLU A 56 0.11 -6.87 -7.52
CA GLU A 56 1.42 -6.25 -7.82
C GLU A 56 1.62 -4.92 -7.07
N GLY A 57 0.52 -4.22 -6.81
CA GLY A 57 0.54 -2.94 -6.11
C GLY A 57 -0.86 -2.36 -5.92
N ALA A 58 -0.89 -1.08 -5.56
CA ALA A 58 -2.12 -0.30 -5.44
C ALA A 58 -2.14 0.80 -6.52
N SER A 59 -3.33 1.18 -6.95
CA SER A 59 -3.59 2.36 -7.78
C SER A 59 -4.53 3.28 -7.04
N PHE A 60 -4.23 4.58 -7.01
CA PHE A 60 -5.07 5.58 -6.36
C PHE A 60 -6.31 5.88 -7.21
N LEU A 61 -7.50 5.82 -6.59
CA LEU A 61 -8.77 6.17 -7.25
C LEU A 61 -9.22 7.57 -6.88
N SER A 62 -9.37 7.85 -5.59
CA SER A 62 -9.89 9.13 -5.13
C SER A 62 -9.65 9.35 -3.64
N LYS A 63 -9.81 10.60 -3.20
CA LYS A 63 -9.73 11.02 -1.80
C LYS A 63 -10.95 11.84 -1.43
N ALA A 64 -11.63 11.45 -0.35
CA ALA A 64 -12.74 12.18 0.25
C ALA A 64 -12.39 12.50 1.70
N GLY A 65 -12.04 13.75 1.99
CA GLY A 65 -11.59 14.14 3.33
C GLY A 65 -10.31 13.40 3.73
N LYS A 66 -10.42 12.49 4.71
CA LYS A 66 -9.32 11.62 5.19
C LYS A 66 -9.36 10.21 4.60
N GLU A 67 -10.39 9.87 3.84
CA GLU A 67 -10.52 8.56 3.22
C GLU A 67 -9.89 8.53 1.84
N TYR A 68 -8.94 7.63 1.67
CA TYR A 68 -8.31 7.31 0.40
C TYR A 68 -8.90 6.01 -0.15
N ARG A 69 -9.20 6.00 -1.44
CA ARG A 69 -9.68 4.83 -2.17
C ARG A 69 -8.58 4.34 -3.09
N PHE A 70 -8.22 3.08 -2.98
CA PHE A 70 -7.24 2.43 -3.84
C PHE A 70 -7.85 1.19 -4.51
N LYS A 71 -7.38 0.86 -5.72
CA LYS A 71 -7.61 -0.40 -6.40
C LYS A 71 -6.29 -1.18 -6.43
N CYS A 72 -6.23 -2.33 -5.78
CA CYS A 72 -5.14 -3.27 -5.94
C CYS A 72 -5.13 -3.81 -7.38
N VAL A 73 -3.96 -3.81 -8.01
CA VAL A 73 -3.79 -4.23 -9.42
C VAL A 73 -3.09 -5.58 -9.47
N LYS A 74 -3.58 -6.50 -10.30
CA LYS A 74 -2.89 -7.77 -10.59
C LYS A 74 -2.17 -7.66 -11.93
N ALA A 75 -1.05 -8.36 -12.04
CA ALA A 75 -0.26 -8.49 -13.27
C ALA A 75 -1.11 -8.91 -14.48
N GLU A 76 -2.13 -9.72 -14.23
CA GLU A 76 -3.01 -10.32 -15.25
C GLU A 76 -4.10 -9.36 -15.76
N GLU A 77 -4.27 -8.17 -15.15
CA GLU A 77 -5.11 -7.10 -15.71
C GLU A 77 -4.33 -6.19 -16.68
N ASN A 78 -3.09 -6.51 -17.03
CA ASN A 78 -2.52 -6.00 -18.28
C ASN A 78 -3.34 -6.61 -19.40
N GLU A 79 -4.31 -5.83 -19.88
CA GLU A 79 -5.00 -6.05 -21.14
C GLU A 79 -3.98 -6.63 -22.12
N ILE A 80 -4.15 -7.91 -22.45
CA ILE A 80 -3.62 -8.42 -23.71
C ILE A 80 -4.24 -7.45 -24.70
N LEU A 81 -3.45 -6.50 -25.20
CA LEU A 81 -3.82 -5.66 -26.32
C LEU A 81 -4.16 -6.66 -27.41
N ILE A 82 -5.45 -6.97 -27.55
CA ILE A 82 -5.92 -7.88 -28.58
C ILE A 82 -5.57 -7.12 -29.86
N PRO A 83 -4.62 -7.62 -30.66
CA PRO A 83 -4.20 -6.88 -31.82
C PRO A 83 -5.42 -6.69 -32.71
N ILE A 84 -5.61 -5.50 -33.24
CA ILE A 84 -6.61 -5.26 -34.27
C ILE A 84 -6.33 -6.30 -35.37
N PRO A 85 -7.34 -7.05 -35.84
CA PRO A 85 -7.14 -8.12 -36.84
C PRO A 85 -6.26 -7.62 -37.99
N GLY A 86 -5.07 -8.21 -38.14
CA GLY A 86 -4.05 -7.79 -39.11
C GLY A 86 -2.79 -7.13 -38.54
N THR A 87 -2.69 -6.93 -37.22
CA THR A 87 -1.47 -6.43 -36.57
C THR A 87 -0.84 -7.52 -35.71
N THR A 88 0.44 -7.80 -35.93
CA THR A 88 1.22 -8.75 -35.12
C THR A 88 2.09 -7.97 -34.14
N ILE A 89 1.88 -8.16 -32.84
CA ILE A 89 2.77 -7.66 -31.79
C ILE A 89 3.74 -8.80 -31.44
N ALA A 90 5.03 -8.60 -31.70
CA ALA A 90 6.05 -9.55 -31.27
C ALA A 90 6.10 -9.56 -29.73
N ALA A 91 5.85 -10.72 -29.12
CA ALA A 91 5.95 -10.88 -27.67
C ALA A 91 7.40 -10.61 -27.23
N ALA A 92 7.59 -9.64 -26.34
CA ALA A 92 8.88 -9.43 -25.70
C ALA A 92 9.19 -10.66 -24.83
N ALA A 93 10.27 -11.36 -25.16
CA ALA A 93 10.75 -12.50 -24.41
C ALA A 93 10.99 -12.11 -22.95
N LYS A 94 10.40 -12.87 -22.01
CA LYS A 94 10.72 -12.78 -20.59
C LYS A 94 12.20 -13.09 -20.42
N THR A 95 13.00 -12.10 -20.03
CA THR A 95 14.35 -12.35 -19.50
C THR A 95 14.18 -12.94 -18.09
N GLU A 96 14.21 -14.26 -17.98
CA GLU A 96 14.47 -14.96 -16.73
C GLU A 96 15.92 -14.69 -16.33
N ALA A 97 16.11 -13.91 -15.25
CA ALA A 97 17.39 -13.74 -14.61
C ALA A 97 17.73 -15.03 -13.84
N LYS A 98 18.79 -15.71 -14.28
CA LYS A 98 19.43 -16.84 -13.60
C LYS A 98 20.35 -16.37 -12.48
#